data_AF-A0A2V5PQV7-F1
#
_entry.id   AF-A0A2V5PQV7-F1
#
_cell.length_a   1.000
_cell.length_b   1.000
_cell.length_c   1.000
_cell.angle_alpha   90.00
_cell.angle_beta   90.00
_cell.angle_gamma   90.00
#
_symmetry.space_group_name_H-M   'P 1'
#
loop_
_entity.id
_entity.type
_entity.pdbx_description
1 polymer ?
#
loop_
_entity_poly.entity_id
_entity_poly.type
_entity_poly.pdbx_seq_one_letter_code
_entity_poly.pdbx_strand_id
1 'polypeptide(L)'
;MPEGLHNAISPREFTDLVEYVASLKEPQTAQSKNRGTPAEIPELANPVRLVPFFSEDLRFPHAFVHKPGDVRSGLVWFGQLPGSTNTFLAVHQTGKIWLLEKRESGDTKTLFGDITAELFNERGPNGLLSIAFHPKFLQNRKYYLKHQVFEDGKIATVLIEREAAPDLKHDSGKQSRRLLKIVSTTQDHSGGDIDFGPDGYLYLGMGDTGPQQDPQGHGQDMQLLLSKIIRINVDKRDPGLEYAIPADNPFRGRSDVRPEIWAYGFREPWRFSFDRI
;
A
#
# COMPACT_ATOMS: atom_id res chain seq x y z
N MET A 1 -31.33 9.97 -5.74
CA MET A 1 -32.32 11.05 -5.60
C MET A 1 -32.00 11.83 -4.34
N PRO A 2 -32.16 13.16 -4.32
CA PRO A 2 -32.01 13.95 -3.10
C PRO A 2 -32.93 13.43 -1.99
N GLU A 3 -32.47 13.48 -0.75
CA GLU A 3 -33.25 13.07 0.41
C GLU A 3 -34.47 13.99 0.60
N GLY A 4 -35.64 13.42 0.90
CA GLY A 4 -36.87 14.18 1.19
C GLY A 4 -37.73 14.62 -0.01
N LEU A 5 -37.36 14.26 -1.25
CA LEU A 5 -38.11 14.65 -2.46
C LEU A 5 -39.60 14.24 -2.43
N HIS A 6 -39.93 13.11 -1.80
CA HIS A 6 -41.29 12.59 -1.63
C HIS A 6 -42.21 13.49 -0.78
N ASN A 7 -41.65 14.41 0.00
CA ASN A 7 -42.41 15.37 0.80
C ASN A 7 -42.77 16.64 0.03
N ALA A 8 -42.13 16.86 -1.13
CA ALA A 8 -42.28 18.08 -1.92
C ALA A 8 -43.13 17.87 -3.20
N ILE A 9 -43.52 16.62 -3.50
CA ILE A 9 -44.31 16.28 -4.67
C ILE A 9 -45.45 15.32 -4.29
N SER A 10 -46.55 15.44 -5.00
CA SER A 10 -47.71 14.57 -4.82
C SER A 10 -47.38 13.13 -5.24
N PRO A 11 -48.16 12.12 -4.77
CA PRO A 11 -47.98 10.73 -5.19
C PRO A 11 -48.03 10.53 -6.70
N ARG A 12 -48.82 11.36 -7.41
CA ARG A 12 -48.94 11.30 -8.87
C ARG A 12 -47.69 11.85 -9.54
N GLU A 13 -47.19 13.00 -9.12
CA GLU A 13 -45.93 13.56 -9.63
C GLU A 13 -44.73 12.66 -9.33
N PHE A 14 -44.72 11.97 -8.19
CA PHE A 14 -43.70 10.96 -7.90
C PHE A 14 -43.80 9.76 -8.85
N THR A 15 -45.01 9.31 -9.17
CA THR A 15 -45.24 8.23 -10.14
C THR A 15 -44.79 8.64 -11.54
N ASP A 16 -45.17 9.85 -11.98
CA ASP A 16 -44.76 10.40 -13.28
C ASP A 16 -43.24 10.58 -13.36
N LEU A 17 -42.58 11.00 -12.26
CA LEU A 17 -41.12 11.08 -12.17
C LEU A 17 -40.47 9.70 -12.27
N VAL A 18 -41.03 8.68 -11.61
CA VAL A 18 -40.54 7.30 -11.69
C VAL A 18 -40.68 6.76 -13.12
N GLU A 19 -41.82 6.98 -13.78
CA GLU A 19 -42.03 6.60 -15.18
C GLU A 19 -41.09 7.34 -16.12
N TYR A 20 -40.90 8.65 -15.92
CA TYR A 20 -39.97 9.46 -16.69
C TYR A 20 -38.53 8.98 -16.52
N VAL A 21 -38.06 8.77 -15.29
CA VAL A 21 -36.72 8.23 -15.02
C VAL A 21 -36.56 6.80 -15.56
N ALA A 22 -37.62 5.99 -15.52
CA ALA A 22 -37.62 4.66 -16.14
C ALA A 22 -37.54 4.73 -17.67
N SER A 23 -38.14 5.76 -18.29
CA SER A 23 -38.05 6.04 -19.73
C SER A 23 -36.67 6.58 -20.15
N LEU A 24 -35.94 7.20 -19.21
CA LEU A 24 -34.55 7.63 -19.39
C LEU A 24 -33.55 6.47 -19.25
N LYS A 25 -33.99 5.24 -18.96
CA LYS A 25 -33.10 4.07 -19.08
C LYS A 25 -32.62 4.00 -20.52
N GLU A 26 -31.32 4.20 -20.72
CA GLU A 26 -30.76 4.04 -22.05
C GLU A 26 -31.15 2.66 -22.59
N PRO A 27 -31.55 2.54 -23.87
CA PRO A 27 -31.79 1.24 -24.47
C PRO A 27 -30.54 0.37 -24.27
N GLN A 28 -30.71 -0.94 -24.04
CA GLN A 28 -29.59 -1.87 -23.75
C GLN A 28 -28.41 -1.75 -24.74
N THR A 29 -28.66 -1.22 -25.94
CA THR A 29 -27.65 -0.91 -26.95
C THR A 29 -26.65 0.18 -26.56
N ALA A 30 -26.94 1.04 -25.56
CA ALA A 30 -26.02 2.09 -25.12
C ALA A 30 -24.99 1.62 -24.07
N GLN A 31 -25.15 0.44 -23.46
CA GLN A 31 -24.08 -0.20 -22.68
C GLN A 31 -22.83 -0.52 -23.53
N SER A 32 -22.97 -0.55 -24.86
CA SER A 32 -21.85 -0.67 -25.80
C SER A 32 -20.95 0.58 -25.89
N LYS A 33 -21.32 1.71 -25.26
CA LYS A 33 -20.52 2.95 -25.27
C LYS A 33 -19.26 2.89 -24.40
N ASN A 34 -19.12 1.91 -23.51
CA ASN A 34 -17.84 1.64 -22.87
C ASN A 34 -16.93 0.95 -23.89
N ARG A 35 -16.25 1.74 -24.73
CA ARG A 35 -15.18 1.27 -25.62
C ARG A 35 -14.20 0.44 -24.78
N GLY A 36 -14.22 -0.88 -24.95
CA GLY A 36 -13.23 -1.79 -24.35
C GLY A 36 -13.79 -2.88 -23.44
N THR A 37 -15.07 -2.85 -23.04
CA THR A 37 -15.65 -3.95 -22.23
C THR A 37 -16.63 -4.75 -23.09
N PRO A 38 -16.34 -6.03 -23.39
CA PRO A 38 -17.26 -6.84 -24.18
C PRO A 38 -18.57 -7.09 -23.40
N ALA A 39 -19.71 -7.10 -24.10
CA ALA A 39 -21.03 -7.36 -23.52
C ALA A 39 -21.17 -8.81 -23.02
N GLU A 40 -20.37 -9.71 -23.58
CA GLU A 40 -20.26 -11.11 -23.19
C GLU A 40 -18.79 -11.40 -22.91
N ILE A 41 -18.48 -11.95 -21.74
CA ILE A 41 -17.14 -12.45 -21.42
C ILE A 41 -17.15 -13.93 -21.85
N PRO A 42 -16.44 -14.32 -22.93
CA PRO A 42 -16.44 -15.70 -23.38
C PRO A 42 -15.85 -16.60 -22.29
N GLU A 43 -16.49 -17.74 -22.05
CA GLU A 43 -15.92 -18.76 -21.18
C GLU A 43 -14.63 -19.31 -21.79
N LEU A 44 -13.60 -19.48 -20.96
CA LEU A 44 -12.36 -20.08 -21.41
C LEU A 44 -12.60 -21.55 -21.73
N ALA A 45 -12.17 -21.99 -22.92
CA ALA A 45 -12.26 -23.40 -23.34
C ALA A 45 -11.57 -24.37 -22.34
N ASN A 46 -10.58 -23.86 -21.60
CA ASN A 46 -9.94 -24.56 -20.49
C ASN A 46 -10.20 -23.77 -19.19
N PRO A 47 -11.09 -24.24 -18.30
CA PRO A 47 -11.37 -23.52 -17.07
C PRO A 47 -10.15 -23.49 -16.16
N VAL A 48 -9.85 -22.30 -15.61
CA VAL A 48 -8.79 -22.13 -14.62
C VAL A 48 -9.34 -22.53 -13.26
N ARG A 49 -8.65 -23.43 -12.56
CA ARG A 49 -8.97 -23.79 -11.17
C ARG A 49 -8.03 -23.07 -10.21
N LEU A 50 -8.60 -22.39 -9.23
CA LEU A 50 -7.85 -21.89 -8.08
C LEU A 50 -7.74 -23.02 -7.03
N VAL A 51 -6.51 -23.35 -6.66
CA VAL A 51 -6.22 -24.29 -5.58
C VAL A 51 -5.52 -23.51 -4.47
N PRO A 52 -5.98 -23.62 -3.19
CA PRO A 52 -5.31 -22.95 -2.09
C PRO A 52 -3.84 -23.34 -2.02
N PHE A 53 -2.96 -22.33 -1.98
CA PHE A 53 -1.52 -22.56 -1.86
C PHE A 53 -1.14 -23.02 -0.45
N PHE A 54 -1.77 -22.44 0.58
CA PHE A 54 -1.70 -22.88 1.98
C PHE A 54 -3.02 -23.50 2.42
N SER A 55 -3.00 -24.34 3.47
CA SER A 55 -4.23 -24.89 4.06
C SER A 55 -5.17 -23.79 4.59
N GLU A 56 -6.48 -24.07 4.64
CA GLU A 56 -7.49 -23.14 5.18
C GLU A 56 -7.23 -22.79 6.66
N ASP A 57 -6.56 -23.65 7.42
CA ASP A 57 -6.18 -23.38 8.82
C ASP A 57 -5.23 -22.18 8.95
N LEU A 58 -4.53 -21.83 7.88
CA LEU A 58 -3.62 -20.69 7.84
C LEU A 58 -4.28 -19.39 7.36
N ARG A 59 -5.58 -19.40 7.08
CA ARG A 59 -6.32 -18.23 6.60
C ARG A 59 -6.18 -17.03 7.52
N PHE A 60 -6.11 -15.85 6.90
CA PHE A 60 -6.19 -14.56 7.58
C PHE A 60 -7.63 -14.07 7.47
N PRO A 61 -8.44 -14.16 8.54
CA PRO A 61 -9.80 -13.66 8.48
C PRO A 61 -9.76 -12.15 8.25
N HIS A 62 -10.61 -11.66 7.35
CA HIS A 62 -10.85 -10.22 7.24
C HIS A 62 -11.45 -9.76 8.56
N ALA A 63 -10.68 -8.98 9.32
CA ALA A 63 -11.22 -8.28 10.47
C ALA A 63 -11.81 -6.95 9.98
N PHE A 64 -13.12 -6.80 10.14
CA PHE A 64 -13.69 -5.48 10.34
C PHE A 64 -13.09 -4.97 11.65
N VAL A 65 -12.08 -4.12 11.55
CA VAL A 65 -11.70 -3.33 12.70
C VAL A 65 -12.74 -2.23 12.71
N HIS A 66 -13.57 -2.16 13.76
CA HIS A 66 -14.49 -1.05 13.97
C HIS A 66 -13.69 0.22 14.24
N LYS A 67 -13.16 0.80 13.17
CA LYS A 67 -12.52 2.10 13.13
C LYS A 67 -13.57 3.13 12.74
N PRO A 68 -13.45 4.39 13.17
CA PRO A 68 -14.19 5.49 12.56
C PRO A 68 -14.00 5.45 11.04
N GLY A 69 -15.09 5.29 10.28
CA GLY A 69 -15.08 5.16 8.81
C GLY A 69 -15.20 3.75 8.23
N ASP A 70 -15.52 2.72 9.03
CA ASP A 70 -15.81 1.33 8.57
C ASP A 70 -14.75 0.73 7.62
N VAL A 71 -13.47 0.85 8.00
CA VAL A 71 -12.35 0.39 7.17
C VAL A 71 -11.97 -1.03 7.51
N ARG A 72 -12.00 -1.92 6.50
CA ARG A 72 -11.49 -3.29 6.63
C ARG A 72 -9.98 -3.29 6.72
N SER A 73 -9.44 -4.12 7.62
CA SER A 73 -8.01 -4.44 7.63
C SER A 73 -7.77 -5.79 6.97
N GLY A 74 -6.56 -5.98 6.44
CA GLY A 74 -6.20 -7.23 5.78
C GLY A 74 -4.71 -7.36 5.52
N LEU A 75 -4.39 -8.34 4.69
CA LEU A 75 -3.04 -8.52 4.18
C LEU A 75 -2.68 -7.37 3.25
N VAL A 76 -1.51 -6.77 3.50
CA VAL A 76 -0.97 -5.71 2.65
C VAL A 76 0.13 -6.22 1.74
N TRP A 77 0.86 -7.27 2.14
CA TRP A 77 1.96 -7.89 1.37
C TRP A 77 1.98 -9.41 1.55
N PHE A 78 2.33 -10.13 0.49
CA PHE A 78 2.64 -11.56 0.53
C PHE A 78 3.78 -11.86 -0.45
N GLY A 79 4.73 -12.69 -0.03
CA GLY A 79 5.89 -13.02 -0.85
C GLY A 79 6.86 -13.96 -0.15
N GLN A 80 7.81 -14.48 -0.92
CA GLN A 80 8.77 -15.48 -0.46
C GLN A 80 9.87 -14.83 0.40
N LEU A 81 10.28 -15.51 1.47
CA LEU A 81 11.46 -15.09 2.25
C LEU A 81 12.71 -15.29 1.38
N PRO A 82 13.58 -14.28 1.20
CA PRO A 82 14.76 -14.42 0.35
C PRO A 82 15.64 -15.59 0.79
N GLY A 83 16.11 -16.38 -0.19
CA GLY A 83 16.94 -17.57 0.03
C GLY A 83 16.21 -18.81 0.54
N SER A 84 14.89 -18.76 0.76
CA SER A 84 14.07 -19.95 0.98
C SER A 84 13.29 -20.31 -0.29
N THR A 85 12.91 -21.57 -0.46
CA THR A 85 12.02 -22.04 -1.56
C THR A 85 10.61 -22.37 -1.08
N ASN A 86 10.42 -22.55 0.23
CA ASN A 86 9.15 -22.99 0.82
C ASN A 86 8.66 -22.08 1.96
N THR A 87 9.34 -20.97 2.22
CA THR A 87 9.00 -20.02 3.29
C THR A 87 8.53 -18.70 2.71
N PHE A 88 7.44 -18.17 3.24
CA PHE A 88 6.76 -16.96 2.79
C PHE A 88 6.46 -16.05 3.98
N LEU A 89 6.38 -14.75 3.75
CA LEU A 89 5.79 -13.82 4.71
C LEU A 89 4.40 -13.38 4.25
N ALA A 90 3.50 -13.25 5.21
CA ALA A 90 2.23 -12.57 5.07
C ALA A 90 2.20 -11.37 6.02
N VAL A 91 2.08 -10.16 5.48
CA VAL A 91 2.09 -8.91 6.25
C VAL A 91 0.67 -8.43 6.43
N HIS A 92 0.26 -8.26 7.68
CA HIS A 92 -1.06 -7.75 8.02
C HIS A 92 -0.99 -6.26 8.39
N GLN A 93 -1.96 -5.48 7.93
CA GLN A 93 -2.04 -4.03 8.18
C GLN A 93 -1.99 -3.67 9.67
N THR A 94 -2.45 -4.57 10.55
CA THR A 94 -2.44 -4.36 12.00
C THR A 94 -1.05 -4.48 12.64
N GLY A 95 0.02 -4.68 11.87
CA GLY A 95 1.40 -4.69 12.35
C GLY A 95 2.03 -6.07 12.56
N LYS A 96 1.27 -7.15 12.35
CA LYS A 96 1.80 -8.52 12.46
C LYS A 96 2.33 -9.01 11.13
N ILE A 97 3.54 -9.55 11.17
CA ILE A 97 4.21 -10.18 10.03
C ILE A 97 4.34 -11.67 10.37
N TRP A 98 3.76 -12.52 9.54
CA TRP A 98 3.69 -13.96 9.77
C TRP A 98 4.62 -14.70 8.82
N LEU A 99 5.44 -15.61 9.37
CA LEU A 99 6.23 -16.58 8.63
C LEU A 99 5.38 -17.82 8.37
N LEU A 100 5.20 -18.16 7.09
CA LEU A 100 4.48 -19.33 6.62
C LEU A 100 5.46 -20.30 5.98
N GLU A 101 5.47 -21.57 6.41
CA GLU A 101 6.29 -22.60 5.78
C GLU A 101 5.40 -23.67 5.15
N LYS A 102 5.64 -23.94 3.86
CA LYS A 102 5.02 -25.03 3.11
C LYS A 102 5.79 -26.33 3.38
N ARG A 103 5.11 -27.35 3.89
CA ARG A 103 5.73 -28.65 4.22
C ARG A 103 4.81 -29.81 3.85
N GLU A 104 5.38 -30.96 3.51
CA GLU A 104 4.61 -32.19 3.22
C GLU A 104 3.82 -32.67 4.45
N SER A 105 4.39 -32.50 5.65
CA SER A 105 3.77 -32.88 6.93
C SER A 105 2.70 -31.91 7.41
N GLY A 106 2.38 -30.87 6.63
CA GLY A 106 1.46 -29.80 7.02
C GLY A 106 2.14 -28.45 7.17
N ASP A 107 1.46 -27.41 6.68
CA ASP A 107 1.97 -26.05 6.66
C ASP A 107 2.05 -25.46 8.09
N THR A 108 3.00 -24.55 8.32
CA THR A 108 3.14 -23.88 9.62
C THR A 108 3.00 -22.37 9.50
N LYS A 109 2.55 -21.73 10.59
CA LYS A 109 2.49 -20.28 10.75
C LYS A 109 3.09 -19.87 12.07
N THR A 110 4.12 -19.04 12.02
CA THR A 110 4.81 -18.48 13.19
C THR A 110 4.94 -16.97 13.03
N LEU A 111 5.18 -16.26 14.13
CA LEU A 111 5.35 -14.81 14.08
C LEU A 111 6.77 -14.48 13.62
N PHE A 112 6.89 -13.72 12.54
CA PHE A 112 8.17 -13.15 12.11
C PHE A 112 8.45 -11.87 12.88
N GLY A 113 7.48 -10.95 12.95
CA GLY A 113 7.64 -9.67 13.64
C GLY A 113 6.31 -9.05 14.02
N ASP A 114 6.32 -8.22 15.07
CA ASP A 114 5.15 -7.50 15.56
C ASP A 114 5.52 -6.05 15.85
N ILE A 115 4.92 -5.13 15.09
CA ILE A 115 5.12 -3.69 15.26
C ILE A 115 3.85 -2.98 15.76
N THR A 116 2.87 -3.74 16.28
CA THR A 116 1.56 -3.22 16.69
C THR A 116 1.67 -2.04 17.66
N ALA A 117 2.68 -2.05 18.54
CA ALA A 117 2.92 -0.98 19.51
C ALA A 117 3.53 0.30 18.91
N GLU A 118 4.11 0.23 17.72
CA GLU A 118 4.80 1.34 17.06
C GLU A 118 3.88 2.09 16.07
N LEU A 119 2.81 1.44 15.59
CA LEU A 119 2.01 1.93 14.47
C LEU A 119 0.71 2.61 14.89
N PHE A 120 0.30 3.60 14.10
CA PHE A 120 -1.01 4.23 14.20
C PHE A 120 -2.04 3.46 13.37
N ASN A 121 -3.06 2.89 14.03
CA ASN A 121 -4.08 2.05 13.41
C ASN A 121 -5.52 2.46 13.73
N GLU A 122 -5.74 3.59 14.39
CA GLU A 122 -7.02 3.85 15.07
C GLU A 122 -8.16 4.24 14.14
N ARG A 123 -7.86 4.83 12.99
CA ARG A 123 -8.85 5.27 11.99
C ARG A 123 -8.32 5.19 10.57
N GLY A 124 -9.20 5.24 9.58
CA GLY A 124 -8.84 5.19 8.17
C GLY A 124 -8.08 3.91 7.76
N PRO A 125 -7.48 3.89 6.55
CA PRO A 125 -6.65 2.79 6.05
C PRO A 125 -5.22 2.79 6.64
N ASN A 126 -5.05 3.36 7.84
CA ASN A 126 -3.75 3.43 8.49
C ASN A 126 -3.28 2.06 9.02
N GLY A 127 -1.97 1.86 9.03
CA GLY A 127 -1.28 0.79 9.72
C GLY A 127 0.08 0.47 9.09
N LEU A 128 0.44 -0.81 9.06
CA LEU A 128 1.56 -1.32 8.28
C LEU A 128 1.16 -1.40 6.79
N LEU A 129 1.97 -0.84 5.89
CA LEU A 129 1.64 -0.68 4.48
C LEU A 129 2.44 -1.62 3.57
N SER A 130 3.75 -1.78 3.82
CA SER A 130 4.57 -2.70 3.03
C SER A 130 5.87 -3.09 3.76
N ILE A 131 6.53 -4.13 3.21
CA ILE A 131 7.84 -4.65 3.59
C ILE A 131 8.71 -4.77 2.34
N ALA A 132 10.01 -4.51 2.47
CA ALA A 132 11.01 -4.88 1.47
C ALA A 132 12.24 -5.49 2.15
N PHE A 133 12.87 -6.45 1.49
CA PHE A 133 14.13 -7.03 1.96
C PHE A 133 15.30 -6.39 1.26
N HIS A 134 16.39 -6.14 1.98
CA HIS A 134 17.61 -5.68 1.34
C HIS A 134 18.08 -6.69 0.27
N PRO A 135 18.65 -6.27 -0.88
CA PRO A 135 19.19 -7.21 -1.88
C PRO A 135 20.27 -8.15 -1.33
N LYS A 136 20.88 -7.76 -0.21
CA LYS A 136 21.87 -8.53 0.56
C LYS A 136 21.31 -9.13 1.86
N PHE A 137 20.00 -9.39 1.92
CA PHE A 137 19.31 -9.85 3.14
C PHE A 137 19.98 -11.08 3.76
N LEU A 138 20.43 -12.04 2.96
CA LEU A 138 21.11 -13.24 3.46
C LEU A 138 22.44 -12.94 4.16
N GLN A 139 23.06 -11.80 3.87
CA GLN A 139 24.34 -11.39 4.48
C GLN A 139 24.13 -10.39 5.61
N ASN A 140 23.24 -9.41 5.43
CA ASN A 140 23.09 -8.29 6.37
C ASN A 140 21.82 -8.35 7.23
N ARG A 141 20.89 -9.26 6.92
CA ARG A 141 19.60 -9.48 7.61
C ARG A 141 18.68 -8.26 7.63
N LYS A 142 18.93 -7.26 6.79
CA LYS A 142 18.20 -6.00 6.80
C LYS A 142 16.90 -6.09 6.01
N TYR A 143 15.83 -5.58 6.60
CA TYR A 143 14.55 -5.41 5.94
C TYR A 143 13.94 -4.07 6.34
N TYR A 144 12.98 -3.60 5.55
CA TYR A 144 12.43 -2.26 5.66
C TYR A 144 10.93 -2.34 5.77
N LEU A 145 10.34 -1.46 6.59
CA LEU A 145 8.90 -1.36 6.76
C LEU A 145 8.45 0.07 6.50
N LYS A 146 7.34 0.20 5.78
CA LYS A 146 6.61 1.46 5.63
C LYS A 146 5.30 1.37 6.40
N HIS A 147 5.09 2.26 7.36
CA HIS A 147 3.88 2.28 8.19
C HIS A 147 3.52 3.69 8.64
N GLN A 148 2.29 3.89 9.10
CA GLN A 148 1.87 5.14 9.72
C GLN A 148 2.14 5.16 11.23
N VAL A 149 2.48 6.35 11.74
CA VAL A 149 2.61 6.69 13.16
C VAL A 149 1.80 7.94 13.47
N PHE A 150 1.52 8.19 14.75
CA PHE A 150 0.91 9.42 15.22
C PHE A 150 1.87 10.13 16.17
N GLU A 151 2.43 11.24 15.71
CA GLU A 151 3.48 11.99 16.40
C GLU A 151 3.18 13.49 16.27
N ASP A 152 3.42 14.25 17.33
CA ASP A 152 3.24 15.71 17.33
C ASP A 152 1.81 16.14 16.93
N GLY A 153 0.81 15.33 17.29
CA GLY A 153 -0.60 15.55 16.95
C GLY A 153 -0.95 15.30 15.48
N LYS A 154 -0.03 14.72 14.69
CA LYS A 154 -0.21 14.48 13.25
C LYS A 154 0.05 13.03 12.88
N ILE A 155 -0.64 12.57 11.84
CA ILE A 155 -0.31 11.31 11.18
C ILE A 155 0.94 11.54 10.34
N ALA A 156 1.88 10.60 10.38
CA ALA A 156 3.03 10.58 9.50
C ALA A 156 3.27 9.17 8.96
N THR A 157 3.68 9.09 7.70
CA THR A 157 4.20 7.86 7.12
C THR A 157 5.70 7.80 7.35
N VAL A 158 6.18 6.70 7.89
CA VAL A 158 7.61 6.50 8.18
C VAL A 158 8.15 5.29 7.44
N LEU A 159 9.42 5.39 7.07
CA LEU A 159 10.22 4.29 6.55
C LEU A 159 11.27 3.94 7.61
N ILE A 160 11.30 2.68 8.02
CA ILE A 160 12.26 2.18 9.00
C ILE A 160 13.06 1.00 8.45
N GLU A 161 14.30 0.87 8.89
CA GLU A 161 15.16 -0.30 8.74
C GLU A 161 15.12 -1.13 10.03
N ARG A 162 14.98 -2.45 9.88
CA ARG A 162 15.04 -3.46 10.94
C ARG A 162 16.01 -4.56 10.54
N GLU A 163 16.35 -5.42 11.50
CA GLU A 163 17.26 -6.55 11.31
C GLU A 163 16.56 -7.85 11.74
N ALA A 164 16.61 -8.88 10.90
CA ALA A 164 16.19 -10.23 11.28
C ALA A 164 17.23 -10.91 12.19
N ALA A 165 16.77 -11.87 12.99
CA ALA A 165 17.63 -12.73 13.79
C ALA A 165 18.58 -13.57 12.91
N PRO A 166 19.68 -14.12 13.45
CA PRO A 166 20.65 -14.90 12.67
C PRO A 166 20.07 -16.08 11.87
N ASP A 167 18.93 -16.64 12.30
CA ASP A 167 18.22 -17.72 11.61
C ASP A 167 17.33 -17.24 10.45
N LEU A 168 17.19 -15.93 10.26
CA LEU A 168 16.34 -15.25 9.28
C LEU A 168 14.82 -15.51 9.43
N LYS A 169 14.38 -16.15 10.51
CA LYS A 169 12.99 -16.60 10.69
C LYS A 169 12.16 -15.69 11.59
N HIS A 170 12.79 -14.74 12.27
CA HIS A 170 12.10 -13.76 13.09
C HIS A 170 12.89 -12.43 13.15
N ASP A 171 12.23 -11.37 13.59
CA ASP A 171 12.85 -10.09 13.89
C ASP A 171 13.85 -10.23 15.05
N SER A 172 14.97 -9.52 14.97
CA SER A 172 16.00 -9.58 16.00
C SER A 172 15.62 -8.87 17.31
N GLY A 173 14.56 -8.07 17.33
CA GLY A 173 14.19 -7.21 18.46
C GLY A 173 15.12 -6.00 18.64
N LYS A 174 16.10 -5.80 17.76
CA LYS A 174 16.97 -4.62 17.80
C LYS A 174 16.17 -3.35 17.49
N GLN A 175 16.63 -2.23 18.04
CA GLN A 175 16.02 -0.93 17.79
C GLN A 175 15.98 -0.61 16.29
N SER A 176 14.80 -0.25 15.79
CA SER A 176 14.58 0.21 14.42
C SER A 176 15.36 1.50 14.15
N ARG A 177 15.93 1.61 12.94
CA ARG A 177 16.52 2.85 12.44
C ARG A 177 15.51 3.56 11.55
N ARG A 178 15.07 4.76 11.94
CA ARG A 178 14.15 5.57 11.13
C ARG A 178 14.90 6.29 10.02
N LEU A 179 14.51 6.01 8.77
CA LEU A 179 15.15 6.58 7.58
C LEU A 179 14.43 7.85 7.12
N LEU A 180 13.11 7.81 7.07
CA LEU A 180 12.29 8.89 6.50
C LEU A 180 11.00 9.06 7.29
N LYS A 181 10.54 10.32 7.43
CA LYS A 181 9.23 10.70 7.99
C LYS A 181 8.58 11.69 7.03
N ILE A 182 7.36 11.40 6.59
CA ILE A 182 6.54 12.26 5.73
C ILE A 182 5.24 12.54 6.47
N VAL A 183 5.04 13.79 6.88
CA VAL A 183 3.82 14.22 7.57
C VAL A 183 2.66 14.17 6.58
N SER A 184 1.54 13.59 7.01
CA SER A 184 0.32 13.45 6.21
C SER A 184 -0.65 14.58 6.50
N THR A 185 -1.35 15.05 5.47
CA THR A 185 -2.37 16.10 5.60
C THR A 185 -3.68 15.52 6.14
N THR A 186 -4.08 14.37 5.63
CA THR A 186 -5.22 13.59 6.12
C THR A 186 -4.79 12.16 6.46
N GLN A 187 -5.76 11.30 6.76
CA GLN A 187 -5.55 9.90 7.12
C GLN A 187 -5.54 8.93 5.92
N ASP A 188 -5.84 9.44 4.72
CA ASP A 188 -6.03 8.65 3.51
C ASP A 188 -4.85 8.84 2.54
N HIS A 189 -4.79 8.05 1.47
CA HIS A 189 -3.82 8.18 0.37
C HIS A 189 -2.34 8.19 0.78
N SER A 190 -1.93 7.34 1.72
CA SER A 190 -0.51 7.18 2.07
C SER A 190 0.30 6.42 1.01
N GLY A 191 -0.35 5.86 -0.01
CA GLY A 191 0.24 4.86 -0.89
C GLY A 191 0.60 3.58 -0.13
N GLY A 192 1.31 2.65 -0.76
CA GLY A 192 1.55 1.34 -0.13
C GLY A 192 2.99 0.90 -0.21
N ASP A 193 3.50 0.78 -1.42
CA ASP A 193 4.64 -0.09 -1.65
C ASP A 193 6.01 0.52 -1.37
N ILE A 194 6.91 -0.39 -1.03
CA ILE A 194 8.36 -0.19 -1.03
C ILE A 194 8.99 -1.42 -1.67
N ASP A 195 10.00 -1.22 -2.52
CA ASP A 195 10.75 -2.32 -3.11
C ASP A 195 12.14 -1.86 -3.57
N PHE A 196 13.08 -2.79 -3.69
CA PHE A 196 14.39 -2.49 -4.24
C PHE A 196 14.36 -2.57 -5.77
N GLY A 197 14.86 -1.52 -6.41
CA GLY A 197 15.07 -1.53 -7.86
C GLY A 197 16.22 -2.45 -8.27
N PRO A 198 16.32 -2.78 -9.57
CA PRO A 198 17.44 -3.55 -10.11
C PRO A 198 18.79 -2.83 -9.97
N ASP A 199 18.77 -1.52 -9.71
CA ASP A 199 19.92 -0.68 -9.42
C ASP A 199 20.39 -0.75 -7.95
N GLY A 200 19.67 -1.48 -7.10
CA GLY A 200 20.01 -1.66 -5.68
C GLY A 200 19.56 -0.53 -4.76
N TYR A 201 18.78 0.43 -5.25
CA TYR A 201 18.20 1.49 -4.41
C TYR A 201 16.80 1.13 -3.92
N LEU A 202 16.40 1.71 -2.79
CA LEU A 202 15.07 1.51 -2.22
C LEU A 202 14.12 2.55 -2.80
N TYR A 203 13.03 2.07 -3.38
CA TYR A 203 11.93 2.89 -3.88
C TYR A 203 10.75 2.82 -2.93
N LEU A 204 10.05 3.94 -2.78
CA LEU A 204 8.78 3.99 -2.05
C LEU A 204 7.78 4.87 -2.78
N GLY A 205 6.52 4.41 -2.84
CA GLY A 205 5.41 5.21 -3.34
C GLY A 205 4.78 6.00 -2.20
N MET A 206 4.52 7.28 -2.40
CA MET A 206 3.79 8.14 -1.47
C MET A 206 2.64 8.83 -2.21
N GLY A 207 1.43 8.79 -1.64
CA GLY A 207 0.28 9.49 -2.22
C GLY A 207 0.16 10.94 -1.74
N ASP A 208 -0.92 11.60 -2.14
CA ASP A 208 -1.18 13.03 -1.90
C ASP A 208 -1.63 13.34 -0.46
N THR A 209 -2.02 12.31 0.28
CA THR A 209 -2.64 12.38 1.62
C THR A 209 -3.93 13.21 1.69
N GLY A 210 -4.65 13.31 0.57
CA GLY A 210 -5.94 14.00 0.44
C GLY A 210 -5.90 15.52 0.61
N PRO A 211 -7.04 16.20 0.47
CA PRO A 211 -8.37 15.67 0.13
C PRO A 211 -8.56 15.45 -1.39
N GLN A 212 -9.73 14.93 -1.77
CA GLN A 212 -10.07 14.63 -3.16
C GLN A 212 -9.85 15.83 -4.09
N GLN A 213 -9.34 15.56 -5.31
CA GLN A 213 -8.93 16.54 -6.32
C GLN A 213 -7.66 17.34 -5.99
N ASP A 214 -6.92 17.00 -4.92
CA ASP A 214 -5.64 17.63 -4.56
C ASP A 214 -5.72 19.18 -4.60
N PRO A 215 -6.65 19.81 -3.86
CA PRO A 215 -6.85 21.27 -3.91
C PRO A 215 -5.62 22.06 -3.44
N GLN A 216 -4.67 21.40 -2.78
CA GLN A 216 -3.42 21.98 -2.30
C GLN A 216 -2.27 21.81 -3.29
N GLY A 217 -2.48 21.08 -4.41
CA GLY A 217 -1.49 20.91 -5.46
C GLY A 217 -0.25 20.10 -5.05
N HIS A 218 -0.37 19.21 -4.04
CA HIS A 218 0.74 18.39 -3.56
C HIS A 218 1.36 17.53 -4.67
N GLY A 219 0.55 17.12 -5.65
CA GLY A 219 0.95 16.43 -6.88
C GLY A 219 2.14 17.11 -7.57
N GLN A 220 2.03 18.42 -7.75
CA GLN A 220 2.96 19.25 -8.51
C GLN A 220 3.95 20.01 -7.63
N ASP A 221 3.71 20.10 -6.32
CA ASP A 221 4.66 20.69 -5.38
C ASP A 221 5.90 19.79 -5.23
N MET A 222 7.03 20.29 -5.74
CA MET A 222 8.32 19.59 -5.76
C MET A 222 9.12 19.76 -4.46
N GLN A 223 8.63 20.59 -3.52
CA GLN A 223 9.21 20.74 -2.17
C GLN A 223 8.66 19.71 -1.18
N LEU A 224 7.59 19.00 -1.56
CA LEU A 224 6.96 17.95 -0.79
C LEU A 224 7.34 16.55 -1.31
N LEU A 225 7.36 15.59 -0.39
CA LEU A 225 7.47 14.16 -0.72
C LEU A 225 6.11 13.47 -0.88
N LEU A 226 5.02 14.25 -0.95
CA LEU A 226 3.67 13.77 -1.24
C LEU A 226 3.47 13.62 -2.74
N SER A 227 2.70 12.62 -3.15
CA SER A 227 2.38 12.34 -4.57
C SER A 227 3.58 11.94 -5.42
N LYS A 228 4.55 11.21 -4.83
CA LYS A 228 5.86 10.90 -5.44
C LYS A 228 6.15 9.40 -5.47
N ILE A 229 6.97 8.99 -6.44
CA ILE A 229 7.89 7.86 -6.26
C ILE A 229 9.21 8.45 -5.78
N ILE A 230 9.70 7.91 -4.66
CA ILE A 230 10.91 8.38 -3.97
C ILE A 230 11.96 7.29 -4.11
N ARG A 231 13.24 7.65 -4.34
CA ARG A 231 14.36 6.72 -4.50
C ARG A 231 15.53 7.15 -3.62
N ILE A 232 15.96 6.26 -2.71
CA ILE A 232 17.02 6.54 -1.73
C ILE A 232 18.06 5.41 -1.66
N ASN A 233 19.26 5.76 -1.22
CA ASN A 233 20.32 4.80 -0.93
C ASN A 233 20.43 4.54 0.58
N VAL A 234 20.03 3.35 1.01
CA VAL A 234 20.02 2.93 2.42
C VAL A 234 21.37 2.42 2.94
N ASP A 235 22.30 2.10 2.03
CA ASP A 235 23.65 1.59 2.36
C ASP A 235 24.63 2.72 2.72
N LYS A 236 24.27 3.98 2.48
CA LYS A 236 25.10 5.16 2.72
C LYS A 236 24.31 6.25 3.45
N ARG A 237 25.01 7.29 3.91
CA ARG A 237 24.42 8.46 4.56
C ARG A 237 25.01 9.73 3.96
N ASP A 238 24.14 10.64 3.55
CA ASP A 238 24.52 12.03 3.29
C ASP A 238 24.48 12.83 4.61
N PRO A 239 25.20 13.97 4.71
CA PRO A 239 25.21 14.78 5.93
C PRO A 239 23.80 15.15 6.41
N GLY A 240 23.49 14.85 7.68
CA GLY A 240 22.19 15.13 8.29
C GLY A 240 21.07 14.16 7.91
N LEU A 241 21.34 13.14 7.08
CA LEU A 241 20.36 12.14 6.67
C LEU A 241 20.74 10.73 7.13
N GLU A 242 19.72 9.93 7.40
CA GLU A 242 19.85 8.49 7.68
C GLU A 242 19.88 7.66 6.39
N TYR A 243 20.12 8.28 5.25
CA TYR A 243 20.27 7.64 3.94
C TYR A 243 21.08 8.59 3.06
N ALA A 244 21.48 8.15 1.88
CA ALA A 244 22.08 9.01 0.86
C ALA A 244 21.13 9.19 -0.32
N ILE A 245 21.29 10.30 -1.04
CA ILE A 245 20.62 10.53 -2.32
C ILE A 245 21.44 9.88 -3.43
N PRO A 246 20.87 8.95 -4.23
CA PRO A 246 21.53 8.42 -5.42
C PRO A 246 22.04 9.53 -6.33
N ALA A 247 23.27 9.40 -6.82
CA ALA A 247 23.95 10.46 -7.58
C ALA A 247 23.21 10.83 -8.88
N ASP A 248 22.46 9.88 -9.43
CA ASP A 248 21.68 9.92 -10.65
C ASP A 248 20.18 10.19 -10.42
N ASN A 249 19.77 10.56 -9.20
CA ASN A 249 18.40 11.06 -9.00
C ASN A 249 18.18 12.35 -9.83
N PRO A 250 17.04 12.47 -10.53
CA PRO A 250 16.82 13.50 -11.56
C PRO A 250 16.83 14.95 -11.02
N PHE A 251 16.60 15.12 -9.72
CA PHE A 251 16.55 16.43 -9.07
C PHE A 251 17.69 16.67 -8.07
N ARG A 252 18.69 15.78 -8.02
CA ARG A 252 19.83 15.95 -7.13
C ARG A 252 20.57 17.25 -7.47
N GLY A 253 20.87 18.06 -6.44
CA GLY A 253 21.58 19.33 -6.58
C GLY A 253 20.69 20.54 -6.88
N ARG A 254 19.38 20.36 -7.05
CA ARG A 254 18.42 21.46 -7.09
C ARG A 254 18.02 21.87 -5.68
N SER A 255 18.05 23.17 -5.39
CA SER A 255 17.68 23.71 -4.07
C SER A 255 16.18 23.89 -3.90
N ASP A 256 15.43 23.94 -4.99
CA ASP A 256 13.98 24.18 -5.04
C ASP A 256 13.15 22.89 -5.12
N VAL A 257 13.81 21.73 -5.15
CA VAL A 257 13.18 20.41 -5.30
C VAL A 257 13.76 19.45 -4.28
N ARG A 258 12.93 18.56 -3.75
CA ARG A 258 13.36 17.47 -2.89
C ARG A 258 14.21 16.46 -3.68
N PRO A 259 15.49 16.25 -3.33
CA PRO A 259 16.40 15.42 -4.11
C PRO A 259 16.05 13.92 -4.06
N GLU A 260 15.19 13.50 -3.13
CA GLU A 260 14.69 12.13 -3.02
C GLU A 260 13.70 11.76 -4.13
N ILE A 261 13.11 12.75 -4.82
CA ILE A 261 12.06 12.51 -5.84
C ILE A 261 12.65 11.80 -7.06
N TRP A 262 12.01 10.70 -7.45
CA TRP A 262 12.27 9.99 -8.71
C TRP A 262 11.19 10.30 -9.76
N ALA A 263 9.92 10.26 -9.36
CA ALA A 263 8.78 10.64 -10.19
C ALA A 263 7.71 11.33 -9.35
N TYR A 264 6.81 12.09 -9.97
CA TYR A 264 5.80 12.91 -9.28
C TYR A 264 4.45 12.92 -10.02
N GLY A 265 3.40 13.43 -9.37
CA GLY A 265 2.06 13.55 -9.93
C GLY A 265 1.13 12.36 -9.63
N PHE A 266 1.44 11.55 -8.61
CA PHE A 266 0.62 10.39 -8.24
C PHE A 266 -0.44 10.75 -7.21
N ARG A 267 -1.66 10.20 -7.35
CA ARG A 267 -2.70 10.34 -6.31
C ARG A 267 -2.43 9.39 -5.14
N GLU A 268 -2.35 8.10 -5.44
CA GLU A 268 -2.11 7.05 -4.44
C GLU A 268 -1.42 5.85 -5.10
N PRO A 269 -0.07 5.84 -5.19
CA PRO A 269 0.66 4.70 -5.74
C PRO A 269 0.65 3.55 -4.72
N TRP A 270 -0.26 2.59 -4.90
CA TRP A 270 -0.49 1.51 -3.93
C TRP A 270 0.52 0.36 -4.06
N ARG A 271 0.53 -0.34 -5.19
CA ARG A 271 1.45 -1.44 -5.51
C ARG A 271 2.18 -1.16 -6.80
N PHE A 272 3.48 -1.45 -6.84
CA PHE A 272 4.29 -1.38 -8.06
C PHE A 272 5.26 -2.56 -8.11
N SER A 273 5.85 -2.81 -9.28
CA SER A 273 6.87 -3.83 -9.47
C SER A 273 7.90 -3.37 -10.48
N PHE A 274 9.10 -3.90 -10.40
CA PHE A 274 10.11 -3.77 -11.44
C PHE A 274 9.98 -4.90 -12.45
N ASP A 275 10.08 -4.55 -13.74
CA ASP A 275 10.16 -5.54 -14.80
C ASP A 275 11.47 -6.32 -14.72
N ARG A 276 11.39 -7.64 -14.86
CA ARG A 276 12.52 -8.57 -14.80
C ARG A 276 13.01 -8.82 -16.23
N ILE A 277 13.64 -7.81 -16.82
CA ILE A 277 14.28 -7.93 -18.15
C ILE A 277 15.47 -8.90 -18.07
#